data_AF-A0AAV9ALX8-F1
#
_entry.id   AF-A0AAV9ALX8-F1
#
_cell.length_a   1.000
_cell.length_b   1.000
_cell.length_c   1.000
_cell.angle_alpha   90.00
_cell.angle_beta   90.00
_cell.angle_gamma   90.00
#
_symmetry.space_group_name_H-M   'P 1'
#
loop_
_entity.id
_entity.type
_entity.pdbx_description
1 polymer ?
#
loop_
_entity_poly.entity_id
_entity_poly.type
_entity_poly.pdbx_seq_one_letter_code
_entity_poly.pdbx_strand_id
1 'polypeptide(L)'
;MLRSFPTGDRNCYDIDMSSGGKDKKYFFLENHKKYLVRVVLFYGNYDGLDNPPEFELYVGVDHWTTTTVGRGEEKAYEVVMVARTETVSVCVVNTKKGTPYLSAIELRPLGDGGSSLYAAATEDTCLRLVARHNYAPLTEKKTR
;
A
#
# COMPACT_ATOMS: atom_id res chain seq x y z
N MET A 1 -1.91 3.17 -15.22
CA MET A 1 -1.20 4.41 -14.86
C MET A 1 -0.08 4.04 -13.89
N LEU A 2 1.11 4.64 -13.99
CA LEU A 2 2.29 4.35 -13.15
C LEU A 2 3.02 5.66 -12.87
N ARG A 3 3.62 5.81 -11.68
CA ARG A 3 4.59 6.88 -11.39
C ARG A 3 5.96 6.30 -11.12
N SER A 4 6.97 6.82 -11.81
CA SER A 4 8.39 6.50 -11.62
C SER A 4 9.10 7.56 -10.78
N PHE A 5 10.17 7.15 -10.09
CA PHE A 5 10.97 8.01 -9.20
C PHE A 5 12.46 7.97 -9.59
N PRO A 6 12.86 8.64 -10.70
CA PRO A 6 14.22 8.56 -11.22
C PRO A 6 15.26 9.29 -10.35
N THR A 7 14.81 10.21 -9.50
CA THR A 7 15.65 11.04 -8.62
C THR A 7 15.19 10.94 -7.17
N GLY A 8 16.10 11.30 -6.26
CA GLY A 8 15.87 11.23 -4.82
C GLY A 8 16.13 9.85 -4.24
N ASP A 9 16.62 9.83 -3.00
CA ASP A 9 16.88 8.59 -2.26
C ASP A 9 15.59 8.04 -1.62
N ARG A 10 14.69 8.93 -1.20
CA ARG A 10 13.39 8.62 -0.61
C ARG A 10 12.34 9.57 -1.19
N ASN A 11 11.30 9.00 -1.77
CA ASN A 11 10.15 9.76 -2.29
C ASN A 11 8.89 9.30 -1.58
N CYS A 12 8.12 10.22 -1.02
CA CYS A 12 6.93 9.93 -0.23
C CYS A 12 5.68 10.54 -0.85
N TYR A 13 4.58 9.79 -0.81
CA TYR A 13 3.24 10.33 -0.99
C TYR A 13 2.62 10.55 0.37
N ASP A 14 2.35 11.81 0.67
CA ASP A 14 1.56 12.19 1.83
C ASP A 14 0.10 12.19 1.43
N ILE A 15 -0.61 11.17 1.90
CA ILE A 15 -2.05 11.07 1.73
C ILE A 15 -2.64 11.83 2.90
N ASP A 16 -2.96 13.10 2.63
CA ASP A 16 -3.73 13.94 3.55
C ASP A 16 -5.21 13.54 3.47
N MET A 17 -5.79 13.36 4.64
CA MET A 17 -7.13 12.84 4.80
C MET A 17 -7.93 13.64 5.84
N SER A 18 -7.37 14.78 6.25
CA SER A 18 -8.11 15.92 6.80
C SER A 18 -8.92 16.62 5.70
N SER A 19 -8.42 16.59 4.46
CA SER A 19 -9.00 17.24 3.30
C SER A 19 -10.08 16.38 2.62
N GLY A 20 -11.13 16.09 3.37
CA GLY A 20 -12.45 16.33 2.79
C GLY A 20 -12.44 17.81 2.39
N GLY A 21 -12.34 18.10 1.09
CA GLY A 21 -12.53 19.47 0.60
C GLY A 21 -13.84 20.05 1.16
N LYS A 22 -14.09 21.35 0.95
CA LYS A 22 -15.30 22.04 1.44
C LYS A 22 -16.61 21.29 1.14
N ASP A 23 -16.59 20.41 0.14
CA ASP A 23 -17.58 19.37 -0.10
C ASP A 23 -17.14 18.04 0.56
N LYS A 24 -17.84 17.65 1.63
CA LYS A 24 -17.68 16.43 2.46
C LYS A 24 -17.91 15.11 1.70
N LYS A 25 -17.29 14.93 0.54
CA LYS A 25 -17.53 13.83 -0.40
C LYS A 25 -16.55 12.65 -0.20
N TYR A 26 -15.42 12.89 0.45
CA TYR A 26 -14.43 11.88 0.79
C TYR A 26 -14.24 11.83 2.31
N PHE A 27 -14.13 10.61 2.82
CA PHE A 27 -14.11 10.23 4.24
C PHE A 27 -12.93 10.87 4.97
N PHE A 28 -13.18 11.47 6.15
CA PHE A 28 -12.13 12.00 7.02
C PHE A 28 -11.40 10.84 7.72
N LEU A 29 -10.08 10.94 7.93
CA LEU A 29 -9.43 10.07 8.90
C LEU A 29 -10.00 10.37 10.28
N GLU A 30 -10.67 9.38 10.86
CA GLU A 30 -10.86 9.36 12.29
C GLU A 30 -9.56 8.88 12.95
N ASN A 31 -8.99 9.72 13.81
CA ASN A 31 -7.84 9.35 14.64
C ASN A 31 -8.15 8.06 15.41
N HIS A 32 -7.11 7.26 15.67
CA HIS A 32 -7.23 5.97 16.36
C HIS A 32 -8.05 4.89 15.62
N LYS A 33 -8.44 5.12 14.35
CA LYS A 33 -9.01 4.05 13.51
C LYS A 33 -7.95 3.29 12.75
N LYS A 34 -8.31 2.06 12.37
CA LYS A 34 -7.49 1.15 11.59
C LYS A 34 -7.75 1.31 10.09
N TYR A 35 -6.67 1.35 9.34
CA TYR A 35 -6.68 1.48 7.89
C TYR A 35 -5.87 0.36 7.26
N LEU A 36 -6.38 -0.15 6.14
CA LEU A 36 -5.62 -0.98 5.22
C LEU A 36 -4.96 -0.07 4.19
N VAL A 37 -3.64 -0.04 4.19
CA VAL A 37 -2.81 0.56 3.15
C VAL A 37 -2.44 -0.57 2.19
N ARG A 38 -2.70 -0.39 0.90
CA ARG A 38 -2.33 -1.34 -0.15
C ARG A 38 -1.55 -0.63 -1.25
N VAL A 39 -0.38 -1.17 -1.56
CA VAL A 39 0.46 -0.72 -2.69
C VAL A 39 0.40 -1.76 -3.78
N VAL A 40 0.17 -1.34 -5.02
CA VAL A 40 0.20 -2.20 -6.20
C VAL A 40 1.38 -1.82 -7.09
N LEU A 41 2.14 -2.83 -7.50
CA LEU A 41 3.27 -2.74 -8.41
C LEU A 41 3.00 -3.60 -9.64
N PHE A 42 3.26 -3.04 -10.81
CA PHE A 42 3.28 -3.77 -12.07
C PHE A 42 4.46 -3.27 -12.92
N TYR A 43 5.40 -4.15 -13.24
CA TYR A 43 6.54 -3.81 -14.10
C TYR A 43 6.26 -4.23 -15.55
N GLY A 44 6.03 -3.24 -16.41
CA GLY A 44 5.79 -3.44 -17.85
C GLY A 44 7.00 -3.13 -18.74
N ASN A 45 8.23 -3.17 -18.21
CA ASN A 45 9.42 -2.62 -18.88
C ASN A 45 9.26 -1.14 -19.27
N TYR A 46 8.77 -0.32 -18.33
CA TYR A 46 8.45 1.10 -18.62
C TYR A 46 9.69 1.96 -18.90
N ASP A 47 10.87 1.51 -18.44
CA ASP A 47 12.16 2.19 -18.59
C ASP A 47 12.98 1.65 -19.78
N GLY A 48 12.50 0.62 -20.47
CA GLY A 48 13.17 0.01 -21.62
C GLY A 48 14.44 -0.78 -21.28
N LEU A 49 14.73 -1.00 -20.00
CA LEU A 49 15.93 -1.71 -19.54
C LEU A 49 15.77 -3.23 -19.46
N ASP A 50 14.52 -3.70 -19.48
CA ASP A 50 14.13 -5.11 -19.29
C ASP A 50 14.73 -5.73 -18.02
N ASN A 51 15.00 -4.90 -17.01
CA ASN A 51 15.61 -5.28 -15.75
C ASN A 51 14.76 -4.73 -14.59
N PRO A 52 13.94 -5.59 -13.94
CA PRO A 52 13.11 -5.20 -12.83
C PRO A 52 13.88 -4.45 -11.72
N PRO A 53 13.43 -3.25 -11.32
CA PRO A 53 14.11 -2.50 -10.28
C PRO A 53 13.84 -3.10 -8.89
N GLU A 54 14.87 -3.07 -8.03
CA GLU A 54 14.74 -3.40 -6.61
C GLU A 54 14.64 -2.09 -5.80
N PHE A 55 13.68 -2.00 -4.90
CA PHE A 55 13.50 -0.85 -4.02
C PHE A 55 12.75 -1.23 -2.74
N GLU A 56 12.70 -0.32 -1.78
CA GLU A 56 12.02 -0.54 -0.50
C GLU A 56 10.75 0.28 -0.39
N LEU A 57 9.74 -0.29 0.27
CA LEU A 57 8.51 0.36 0.66
C LEU A 57 8.55 0.68 2.14
N TYR A 58 8.02 1.85 2.49
CA TYR A 58 7.84 2.30 3.87
C TYR A 58 6.44 2.86 4.07
N VAL A 59 5.92 2.68 5.29
CA VAL A 59 4.73 3.39 5.78
C VAL A 59 5.18 4.30 6.92
N GLY A 60 5.14 5.62 6.70
CA GLY A 60 5.80 6.60 7.55
C GLY A 60 7.32 6.33 7.66
N VAL A 61 7.76 6.04 8.88
CA VAL A 61 9.17 5.69 9.19
C VAL A 61 9.41 4.18 9.21
N ASP A 62 8.35 3.38 9.21
CA ASP A 62 8.45 1.93 9.37
C ASP A 62 8.76 1.24 8.04
N HIS A 63 9.80 0.41 8.04
CA HIS A 63 10.13 -0.43 6.88
C HIS A 63 9.02 -1.46 6.67
N TRP A 64 8.47 -1.47 5.46
CA TRP A 64 7.40 -2.38 5.08
C TRP A 64 7.97 -3.62 4.39
N THR A 65 8.70 -3.44 3.28
CA THR A 65 9.32 -4.54 2.54
C THR A 65 10.31 -4.04 1.49
N THR A 66 11.35 -4.82 1.22
CA THR A 66 12.12 -4.75 -0.03
C THR A 66 11.36 -5.52 -1.12
N THR A 67 11.34 -5.02 -2.35
CA THR A 67 10.56 -5.61 -3.44
C THR A 67 11.28 -5.54 -4.77
N THR A 68 11.12 -6.62 -5.55
CA THR A 68 11.45 -6.73 -6.97
C THR A 68 10.27 -7.47 -7.62
N VAL A 69 9.69 -6.92 -8.69
CA VAL A 69 8.51 -7.49 -9.36
C VAL A 69 8.85 -7.71 -10.83
N GLY A 70 8.70 -8.95 -11.30
CA GLY A 70 9.10 -9.36 -12.64
C GLY A 70 8.29 -8.68 -13.74
N ARG A 71 8.80 -8.77 -14.98
CA ARG A 71 8.11 -8.23 -16.15
C ARG A 71 6.78 -8.95 -16.36
N GLY A 72 5.70 -8.15 -16.49
CA GLY A 72 4.34 -8.67 -16.68
C GLY A 72 3.70 -9.21 -15.40
N GLU A 73 4.39 -9.14 -14.26
CA GLU A 73 3.84 -9.52 -12.96
C GLU A 73 3.17 -8.31 -12.29
N GLU A 74 2.04 -8.58 -11.63
CA GLU A 74 1.43 -7.66 -10.68
C GLU A 74 1.65 -8.20 -9.26
N LYS A 75 2.06 -7.33 -8.35
CA LYS A 75 2.19 -7.66 -6.93
C LYS A 75 1.59 -6.57 -6.08
N ALA A 76 0.78 -6.99 -5.10
CA ALA A 76 0.22 -6.11 -4.08
C ALA A 76 0.85 -6.39 -2.72
N TYR A 77 1.11 -5.32 -1.99
CA TYR A 77 1.55 -5.35 -0.60
C TYR A 77 0.48 -4.71 0.27
N GLU A 78 0.18 -5.31 1.42
CA GLU A 78 -0.82 -4.81 2.35
C GLU A 78 -0.25 -4.63 3.77
N VAL A 79 -0.61 -3.51 4.40
CA VAL A 79 -0.36 -3.21 5.82
C VAL A 79 -1.64 -2.69 6.46
N VAL A 80 -1.92 -3.18 7.67
CA VAL A 80 -2.89 -2.59 8.58
C VAL A 80 -2.16 -1.70 9.57
N MET A 81 -2.56 -0.43 9.65
CA MET A 81 -2.00 0.56 10.57
C MET A 81 -3.11 1.27 11.35
N VAL A 82 -2.77 1.86 12.48
CA VAL A 82 -3.64 2.80 13.20
C VAL A 82 -3.21 4.23 12.86
N ALA A 83 -4.15 5.07 12.43
CA ALA A 83 -3.85 6.47 12.12
C ALA A 83 -3.56 7.27 13.40
N ARG A 84 -2.35 7.85 13.47
CA ARG A 84 -1.92 8.75 14.56
C ARG A 84 -2.17 10.22 14.27
N THR A 85 -2.07 10.57 12.99
CA THR A 85 -2.19 11.91 12.44
C THR A 85 -3.18 11.87 11.29
N GLU A 86 -3.54 13.04 10.78
CA GLU A 86 -4.46 13.19 9.66
C GLU A 86 -3.79 12.92 8.29
N THR A 87 -2.55 12.44 8.30
CA THR A 87 -1.76 12.14 7.10
C THR A 87 -1.08 10.80 7.24
N VAL A 88 -1.12 9.98 6.17
CA VAL A 88 -0.30 8.77 6.07
C VAL A 88 0.67 8.93 4.92
N SER A 89 1.96 8.73 5.20
CA SER A 89 3.01 8.76 4.19
C SER A 89 3.32 7.35 3.70
N VAL A 90 3.24 7.13 2.38
CA VAL A 90 3.76 5.91 1.74
C VAL A 90 5.00 6.29 0.95
N CYS A 91 6.15 5.73 1.32
CA CYS A 91 7.42 6.10 0.72
C CYS A 91 8.04 4.94 -0.07
N VAL A 92 8.69 5.29 -1.16
CA VAL A 92 9.62 4.42 -1.90
C VAL A 92 11.05 4.88 -1.65
N VAL A 93 11.94 3.95 -1.34
CA VAL A 93 13.36 4.21 -1.09
C VAL A 93 14.20 3.49 -2.14
N ASN A 94 15.09 4.24 -2.77
CA ASN A 94 15.92 3.77 -3.88
C ASN A 94 17.15 3.01 -3.36
N THR A 95 17.26 1.72 -3.70
CA THR A 95 18.40 0.86 -3.33
C THR A 95 19.55 0.91 -4.34
N LYS A 96 19.47 1.81 -5.32
CA LYS A 96 20.42 1.99 -6.45
C LYS A 96 20.47 0.82 -7.43
N LYS A 97 19.44 -0.02 -7.44
CA LYS A 97 19.29 -1.18 -8.33
C LYS A 97 18.13 -1.00 -9.32
N GLY A 98 18.04 0.19 -9.91
CA GLY A 98 16.99 0.59 -10.84
C GLY A 98 16.15 1.76 -10.33
N THR A 99 15.17 2.19 -11.12
CA THR A 99 14.28 3.31 -10.76
C THR A 99 13.07 2.79 -9.99
N PRO A 100 12.81 3.24 -8.75
CA PRO A 100 11.59 2.87 -8.04
C PRO A 100 10.33 3.36 -8.78
N TYR A 101 9.22 2.65 -8.58
CA TYR A 101 7.94 3.00 -9.17
C TYR A 101 6.76 2.55 -8.31
N LEU A 102 5.59 3.13 -8.56
CA LEU A 102 4.31 2.73 -7.97
C LEU A 102 3.23 2.72 -9.04
N SER A 103 2.40 1.68 -9.09
CA SER A 103 1.25 1.61 -10.01
C SER A 103 -0.01 2.15 -9.36
N ALA A 104 -0.26 1.80 -8.09
CA ALA A 104 -1.35 2.37 -7.30
C ALA A 104 -1.03 2.38 -5.80
N ILE A 105 -1.65 3.33 -5.09
CA ILE A 105 -1.79 3.30 -3.63
C ILE A 105 -3.28 3.35 -3.32
N GLU A 106 -3.74 2.41 -2.52
CA GLU A 106 -5.10 2.33 -2.03
C GLU A 106 -5.08 2.48 -0.51
N LEU A 107 -6.04 3.22 0.01
CA LEU A 107 -6.25 3.35 1.43
C LEU A 107 -7.72 3.09 1.75
N ARG A 108 -7.97 2.21 2.73
CA ARG A 108 -9.33 1.78 3.08
C ARG A 108 -9.53 1.79 4.59
N PRO A 109 -10.54 2.51 5.12
CA PRO A 109 -10.93 2.35 6.53
C PRO A 109 -11.45 0.92 6.76
N LEU A 110 -11.06 0.30 7.87
CA LEU A 110 -11.51 -1.05 8.23
C LEU A 110 -12.84 -1.07 9.01
N GLY A 111 -13.46 0.10 9.22
CA GLY A 111 -14.70 0.27 9.96
C GLY A 111 -14.58 -0.12 11.45
N ASP A 112 -15.68 0.00 12.20
CA ASP A 112 -15.69 -0.27 13.63
C ASP A 112 -15.39 -1.74 13.97
N GLY A 113 -15.79 -2.67 13.10
CA GLY A 113 -15.43 -4.09 13.21
C GLY A 113 -13.94 -4.38 12.95
N GLY A 114 -13.23 -3.49 12.26
CA GLY A 114 -11.79 -3.61 12.03
C GLY A 114 -10.97 -3.51 13.30
N SER A 115 -11.48 -2.80 14.31
CA SER A 115 -10.82 -2.65 15.61
C SER A 115 -10.62 -3.99 16.31
N SER A 116 -11.59 -4.90 16.22
CA SER A 116 -11.50 -6.25 16.82
C SER A 116 -10.74 -7.25 15.93
N LEU A 117 -10.89 -7.16 14.60
CA LEU A 117 -10.27 -8.10 13.66
C LEU A 117 -8.73 -8.00 13.60
N TYR A 118 -8.17 -6.83 13.91
CA TYR A 118 -6.72 -6.60 13.89
C TYR A 118 -6.24 -5.99 15.20
N ALA A 119 -6.64 -6.55 16.35
CA ALA A 119 -6.32 -6.01 17.68
C ALA A 119 -4.82 -5.75 17.93
N ALA A 120 -3.94 -6.57 17.33
CA ALA A 120 -2.49 -6.42 17.43
C ALA A 120 -1.92 -5.20 16.68
N ALA A 121 -2.68 -4.60 15.75
CA ALA A 121 -2.30 -3.32 15.15
C ALA A 121 -2.58 -2.21 16.16
N THR A 122 -1.53 -1.48 16.52
CA THR A 122 -1.56 -0.33 17.42
C THR A 122 -1.01 0.89 16.69
N GLU A 123 -0.98 2.05 17.34
CA GLU A 123 -0.32 3.23 16.77
C GLU A 123 1.16 2.98 16.49
N ASP A 124 1.84 2.24 17.37
CA ASP A 124 3.25 1.87 17.30
C ASP A 124 3.55 0.57 16.58
N THR A 125 2.52 -0.11 16.07
CA THR A 125 2.72 -1.42 15.45
C THR A 125 1.79 -1.61 14.28
N CYS A 126 2.38 -1.67 13.09
CA CYS A 126 1.70 -2.05 11.86
C CYS A 126 1.70 -3.57 11.67
N LEU A 127 0.64 -4.11 11.07
CA LEU A 127 0.56 -5.52 10.69
C LEU A 127 0.72 -5.66 9.17
N ARG A 128 1.80 -6.30 8.73
CA ARG A 128 2.00 -6.63 7.31
C ARG A 128 1.27 -7.92 6.95
N LEU A 129 0.58 -7.93 5.81
CA LEU A 129 0.00 -9.16 5.27
C LEU A 129 1.12 -10.12 4.85
N VAL A 130 1.07 -11.35 5.37
CA VAL A 130 1.92 -12.46 4.90
C VAL A 130 1.18 -13.28 3.86
N ALA A 131 -0.04 -13.72 4.19
CA ALA A 131 -0.91 -14.43 3.27
C ALA A 131 -2.38 -14.27 3.69
N ARG A 132 -3.29 -14.37 2.71
CA ARG A 132 -4.74 -14.45 2.92
C ARG A 132 -5.25 -15.63 2.12
N HIS A 133 -5.86 -16.60 2.78
CA HIS A 133 -6.38 -17.81 2.15
C HIS A 133 -7.88 -17.89 2.35
N ASN A 134 -8.59 -18.29 1.29
CA ASN A 134 -9.95 -18.78 1.41
C ASN A 134 -9.90 -20.31 1.33
N TYR A 135 -10.23 -20.98 2.43
CA TYR A 135 -10.26 -22.44 2.49
C TYR A 135 -11.59 -23.04 2.03
N ALA A 136 -12.62 -22.21 1.85
CA ALA A 136 -13.90 -22.68 1.34
C ALA A 136 -13.82 -22.96 -0.17
N PRO A 137 -14.62 -23.91 -0.70
CA PRO A 137 -14.69 -24.15 -2.13
C PRO A 137 -15.13 -22.89 -2.87
N LEU A 138 -14.41 -22.53 -3.93
CA LEU A 138 -14.93 -21.60 -4.93
C LEU A 138 -16.02 -22.37 -5.69
N THR A 139 -17.27 -22.31 -5.24
CA THR A 139 -18.36 -23.03 -5.91
C THR A 139 -18.38 -22.68 -7.38
N GLU A 140 -18.12 -23.67 -8.25
CA GLU A 140 -18.26 -23.53 -9.68
C GLU A 140 -19.70 -23.13 -10.01
N LYS A 141 -19.86 -22.12 -10.85
CA LYS A 141 -21.17 -21.68 -11.34
C LYS A 141 -21.90 -22.89 -11.94
N LYS A 142 -23.09 -23.22 -11.44
CA LYS A 142 -24.04 -24.05 -12.17
C LYS A 142 -24.36 -23.35 -13.49
N THR A 143 -23.80 -23.86 -14.59
CA THR A 143 -24.26 -23.58 -15.95
C THR A 143 -25.71 -24.06 -16.04
N ARG A 144 -26.63 -23.13 -16.33
CA ARG A 144 -28.01 -23.47 -16.71
C ARG A 144 -28.06 -23.64 -18.21
#